data_AF-A0A165F868-F1
#
_entry.id   AF-A0A165F868-F1
#
_cell.length_a   1.000
_cell.length_b   1.000
_cell.length_c   1.000
_cell.angle_alpha   90.00
_cell.angle_beta   90.00
_cell.angle_gamma   90.00
#
_symmetry.space_group_name_H-M   'P 1'
#
loop_
_entity.id
_entity.type
_entity.pdbx_description
1 polymer ?
#
loop_
_entity_poly.entity_id
_entity_poly.type
_entity_poly.pdbx_seq_one_letter_code
_entity_poly.pdbx_strand_id
1 'polypeptide(L)'
;MSLPIIPLSAILPSSPNPLRLATVPRLHAACVEYGFFYLDLTGFATPEETEELRALAQEFFDLPKEEKEKIWLGNGDWARGYQKLNENVTRGKPDAHEALDFYAPSPFPPSPPGTPGVEGGVRPLSGDNQWPPDPRYKERFERWVGKMKQLGLIVMEAMALGLQLNWSEWADLRRQVENSFWVMRVIGYPPLPAGHDGFSCGAHKDYGCLTFLWADKTEGALQVFVPEAASASSAPVAVGTASTDVQAGNMDLGPSVENGVRGTWISADPVEGCVVCNIGEMWEVWTRGLYKSTLHRVLHRTDNYRRVLLLYPCCWAGADSSAGYRTIPFFYEPAFDALVAPLPGVDRLLTSIRGNPDTSSEAYARALLAEKTVYEPVVYGEFLMRKVGGNFDKTGGEGRY
;
A
#
# COMPACT_ATOMS: atom_id res chain seq x y z
N MET A 1 -20.82 3.09 1.18
CA MET A 1 -19.94 4.15 0.63
C MET A 1 -18.94 3.50 -0.31
N SER A 2 -18.43 4.21 -1.31
CA SER A 2 -17.39 3.72 -2.24
C SER A 2 -16.23 4.71 -2.29
N LEU A 3 -15.00 4.21 -2.47
CA LEU A 3 -13.82 5.07 -2.59
C LEU A 3 -13.88 5.94 -3.87
N PRO A 4 -13.32 7.15 -3.86
CA PRO A 4 -13.25 8.00 -5.06
C PRO A 4 -12.42 7.37 -6.18
N ILE A 5 -12.85 7.55 -7.44
CA ILE A 5 -12.06 7.20 -8.62
C ILE A 5 -11.45 8.47 -9.21
N ILE A 6 -10.12 8.48 -9.34
CA ILE A 6 -9.33 9.59 -9.87
C ILE A 6 -8.75 9.19 -11.23
N PRO A 7 -9.17 9.84 -12.34
CA PRO A 7 -8.63 9.55 -13.65
C PRO A 7 -7.19 10.06 -13.78
N LEU A 8 -6.22 9.16 -13.96
CA LEU A 8 -4.81 9.53 -14.09
C LEU A 8 -4.59 10.48 -15.28
N SER A 9 -5.29 10.23 -16.38
CA SER A 9 -5.26 11.05 -17.60
C SER A 9 -5.62 12.52 -17.38
N ALA A 10 -6.32 12.86 -16.29
CA ALA A 10 -6.69 14.23 -15.94
C ALA A 10 -5.69 14.93 -15.01
N ILE A 11 -4.69 14.20 -14.47
CA ILE A 11 -3.65 14.74 -13.58
C ILE A 11 -2.23 14.62 -14.14
N LEU A 12 -2.06 14.12 -15.38
CA LEU A 12 -0.76 14.11 -16.04
C LEU A 12 -0.19 15.54 -16.16
N PRO A 13 1.14 15.70 -16.11
CA PRO A 13 1.77 17.00 -16.34
C PRO A 13 1.38 17.64 -17.69
N SER A 14 1.13 16.81 -18.70
CA SER A 14 0.69 17.20 -20.04
C SER A 14 -0.82 17.45 -20.18
N SER A 15 -1.63 17.15 -19.16
CA SER A 15 -3.08 17.33 -19.23
C SER A 15 -3.46 18.81 -19.35
N PRO A 16 -4.51 19.15 -20.11
CA PRO A 16 -5.03 20.51 -20.19
C PRO A 16 -5.33 21.11 -18.81
N ASN A 17 -4.94 22.36 -18.59
CA ASN A 17 -5.12 23.06 -17.31
C ASN A 17 -6.56 22.96 -16.74
N PRO A 18 -7.65 23.12 -17.52
CA PRO A 18 -9.00 23.00 -16.98
C PRO A 18 -9.30 21.62 -16.37
N LEU A 19 -8.78 20.54 -16.96
CA LEU A 19 -8.98 19.18 -16.44
C LEU A 19 -8.19 18.96 -15.14
N ARG A 20 -6.95 19.46 -15.08
CA ARG A 20 -6.13 19.40 -13.85
C ARG A 20 -6.78 20.19 -12.72
N LEU A 21 -7.25 21.41 -12.99
CA LEU A 21 -7.92 22.28 -12.01
C LEU A 21 -9.21 21.67 -11.45
N ALA A 22 -9.92 20.85 -12.24
CA ALA A 22 -11.12 20.15 -11.77
C ALA A 22 -10.80 18.87 -10.98
N THR A 23 -9.69 18.20 -11.27
CA THR A 23 -9.38 16.86 -10.72
C THR A 23 -8.50 16.93 -9.47
N VAL A 24 -7.53 17.85 -9.42
CA VAL A 24 -6.62 18.01 -8.27
C VAL A 24 -7.38 18.25 -6.95
N PRO A 25 -8.43 19.09 -6.89
CA PRO A 25 -9.22 19.24 -5.66
C PRO A 25 -9.93 17.94 -5.22
N ARG A 26 -10.35 17.10 -6.16
CA ARG A 26 -10.97 15.80 -5.86
C ARG A 26 -9.95 14.80 -5.31
N LEU A 27 -8.74 14.78 -5.88
CA LEU A 27 -7.64 13.99 -5.34
C LEU A 27 -7.27 14.44 -3.93
N HIS A 28 -7.14 15.76 -3.72
CA HIS A 28 -6.89 16.34 -2.40
C HIS A 28 -7.97 15.91 -1.38
N ALA A 29 -9.25 16.04 -1.74
CA ALA A 29 -10.36 15.60 -0.89
C ALA A 29 -10.28 14.09 -0.58
N ALA A 30 -9.97 13.25 -1.57
CA ALA A 30 -9.81 11.81 -1.36
C ALA A 30 -8.68 11.48 -0.36
N CYS A 31 -7.56 12.21 -0.43
CA CYS A 31 -6.45 12.06 0.51
C CYS A 31 -6.83 12.47 1.93
N VAL A 32 -7.60 13.56 2.08
CA VAL A 32 -8.06 14.08 3.38
C VAL A 32 -9.13 13.18 4.00
N GLU A 33 -10.11 12.74 3.22
CA GLU A 33 -11.30 12.05 3.72
C GLU A 33 -11.09 10.56 3.93
N TYR A 34 -10.32 9.91 3.04
CA TYR A 34 -10.20 8.45 3.01
C TYR A 34 -8.77 7.96 3.18
N GLY A 35 -7.76 8.73 2.75
CA GLY A 35 -6.39 8.23 2.58
C GLY A 35 -6.28 7.04 1.60
N PHE A 36 -7.35 6.76 0.86
CA PHE A 36 -7.53 5.67 -0.10
C PHE A 36 -8.36 6.17 -1.28
N PHE A 37 -8.01 5.76 -2.49
CA PHE A 37 -8.76 6.06 -3.71
C PHE A 37 -8.37 5.10 -4.83
N TYR A 38 -9.19 5.00 -5.87
CA TYR A 38 -8.80 4.31 -7.10
C TYR A 38 -8.10 5.29 -8.03
N LEU A 39 -7.03 4.82 -8.67
CA LEU A 39 -6.41 5.49 -9.82
C LEU A 39 -6.77 4.72 -11.08
N ASP A 40 -7.54 5.35 -11.96
CA ASP A 40 -7.82 4.80 -13.28
C ASP A 40 -6.59 4.98 -14.18
N LEU A 41 -5.97 3.85 -14.53
CA LEU A 41 -4.75 3.77 -15.33
C LEU A 41 -5.05 3.57 -16.83
N THR A 42 -6.30 3.75 -17.27
CA THR A 42 -6.68 3.65 -18.68
C THR A 42 -5.80 4.57 -19.53
N GLY A 43 -5.09 3.98 -20.50
CA GLY A 43 -4.15 4.68 -21.37
C GLY A 43 -2.73 4.86 -20.80
N PHE A 44 -2.48 4.42 -19.56
CA PHE A 44 -1.15 4.44 -18.93
C PHE A 44 -0.55 3.03 -18.79
N ALA A 45 -1.37 2.05 -18.39
CA ALA A 45 -1.03 0.63 -18.38
C ALA A 45 -2.01 -0.13 -19.26
N THR A 46 -1.52 -1.09 -20.06
CA THR A 46 -2.39 -1.92 -20.88
C THR A 46 -2.81 -3.19 -20.12
N PRO A 47 -3.99 -3.76 -20.41
CA PRO A 47 -4.40 -5.02 -19.80
C PRO A 47 -3.38 -6.15 -20.01
N GLU A 48 -2.73 -6.18 -21.18
CA GLU A 48 -1.71 -7.19 -21.53
C GLU A 48 -0.50 -7.11 -20.60
N GLU A 49 -0.04 -5.91 -20.25
CA GLU A 49 1.09 -5.74 -19.31
C GLU A 49 0.75 -6.32 -17.94
N THR A 50 -0.44 -6.03 -17.42
CA THR A 50 -0.87 -6.56 -16.11
C THR A 50 -1.10 -8.07 -16.13
N GLU A 51 -1.61 -8.59 -17.25
CA GLU A 51 -1.86 -10.02 -17.44
C GLU A 51 -0.57 -10.83 -17.56
N GLU A 52 0.45 -10.29 -18.23
CA GLU A 52 1.79 -10.90 -18.28
C GLU A 52 2.41 -11.05 -16.87
N LEU A 53 2.30 -10.00 -16.03
CA LEU A 53 2.80 -10.06 -14.65
C LEU A 53 2.04 -11.09 -13.82
N ARG A 54 0.71 -11.17 -13.99
CA ARG A 54 -0.15 -12.17 -13.36
C ARG A 54 0.27 -13.60 -13.74
N ALA A 55 0.53 -13.82 -15.02
CA ALA A 55 0.92 -15.11 -15.57
C ALA A 55 2.31 -15.53 -15.06
N LEU A 56 3.30 -14.63 -15.07
CA LEU A 56 4.61 -14.92 -14.50
C LEU A 56 4.53 -15.25 -13.01
N ALA A 57 3.71 -14.52 -12.27
CA ALA A 57 3.49 -14.85 -10.87
C ALA A 57 2.78 -16.21 -10.70
N GLN A 58 1.95 -16.64 -11.65
CA GLN A 58 1.35 -18.00 -11.68
C GLN A 58 2.42 -19.05 -11.83
N GLU A 59 3.17 -18.90 -12.91
CA GLU A 59 4.24 -19.81 -13.26
C GLU A 59 5.18 -19.99 -12.07
N PHE A 60 5.53 -18.91 -11.35
CA PHE A 60 6.40 -18.99 -10.18
C PHE A 60 5.77 -19.72 -8.99
N PHE A 61 4.55 -19.36 -8.58
CA PHE A 61 3.96 -19.94 -7.37
C PHE A 61 3.55 -21.40 -7.54
N ASP A 62 3.31 -21.84 -8.77
CA ASP A 62 3.06 -23.24 -9.14
C ASP A 62 4.33 -24.10 -9.17
N LEU A 63 5.52 -23.50 -9.10
CA LEU A 63 6.77 -24.26 -9.03
C LEU A 63 6.83 -25.12 -7.76
N PRO A 64 7.53 -26.27 -7.81
CA PRO A 64 7.88 -27.03 -6.62
C PRO A 64 8.56 -26.15 -5.58
N LYS A 65 8.33 -26.45 -4.30
CA LYS A 65 8.89 -25.70 -3.17
C LYS A 65 10.40 -25.51 -3.30
N GLU A 66 11.11 -26.57 -3.70
CA GLU A 66 12.56 -26.61 -3.85
C GLU A 66 13.06 -25.62 -4.91
N GLU A 67 12.27 -25.38 -5.96
CA GLU A 67 12.60 -24.40 -7.01
C GLU A 67 12.38 -22.97 -6.51
N LYS A 68 11.28 -22.71 -5.79
CA LYS A 68 11.01 -21.40 -5.19
C LYS A 68 12.06 -21.02 -4.15
N GLU A 69 12.49 -21.98 -3.34
CA GLU A 69 13.49 -21.77 -2.27
C GLU A 69 14.91 -21.48 -2.78
N LYS A 70 15.21 -21.69 -4.07
CA LYS A 70 16.51 -21.31 -4.65
C LYS A 70 16.78 -19.80 -4.52
N ILE A 71 15.74 -18.99 -4.56
CA ILE A 71 15.81 -17.54 -4.40
C ILE A 71 15.23 -17.08 -3.06
N TRP A 72 15.20 -17.95 -2.04
CA TRP A 72 14.71 -17.59 -0.71
C TRP A 72 15.46 -16.38 -0.15
N LEU A 73 14.75 -15.46 0.52
CA LEU A 73 15.31 -14.24 1.10
C LEU A 73 16.52 -14.50 2.02
N GLY A 74 16.54 -15.65 2.71
CA GLY A 74 17.62 -16.04 3.61
C GLY A 74 18.93 -16.41 2.91
N ASN A 75 18.89 -16.65 1.60
CA ASN A 75 20.09 -16.83 0.76
C ASN A 75 20.76 -15.49 0.41
N GLY A 76 20.06 -14.37 0.60
CA GLY A 76 20.51 -13.03 0.27
C GLY A 76 20.65 -12.15 1.51
N ASP A 77 20.00 -11.00 1.45
CA ASP A 77 20.06 -9.96 2.48
C ASP A 77 18.82 -9.93 3.37
N TRP A 78 18.06 -11.03 3.41
CA TRP A 78 16.84 -11.17 4.20
C TRP A 78 15.68 -10.26 3.79
N ALA A 79 15.79 -9.51 2.70
CA ALA A 79 14.73 -8.67 2.18
C ALA A 79 14.29 -9.06 0.77
N ARG A 80 15.24 -9.36 -0.12
CA ARG A 80 14.97 -9.58 -1.56
C ARG A 80 14.86 -11.07 -1.87
N GLY A 81 13.81 -11.48 -2.58
CA GLY A 81 13.62 -12.85 -3.06
C GLY A 81 12.29 -13.48 -2.61
N TYR A 82 12.24 -14.80 -2.63
CA TYR A 82 11.08 -15.57 -2.21
C TYR A 82 10.92 -15.59 -0.70
N GLN A 83 9.72 -15.30 -0.25
CA GLN A 83 9.24 -15.44 1.11
C GLN A 83 8.33 -16.66 1.24
N LYS A 84 8.63 -17.52 2.21
CA LYS A 84 7.88 -18.74 2.50
C LYS A 84 6.56 -18.43 3.20
N LEU A 85 5.66 -19.41 3.15
CA LEU A 85 4.42 -19.36 3.92
C LEU A 85 4.67 -19.20 5.42
N ASN A 86 3.86 -18.35 6.06
CA ASN A 86 3.91 -18.06 7.49
C ASN A 86 5.23 -17.40 7.97
N GLU A 87 6.04 -16.85 7.05
CA GLU A 87 7.31 -16.16 7.38
C GLU A 87 7.12 -14.65 7.63
N ASN A 88 5.93 -14.09 7.38
CA ASN A 88 5.56 -12.74 7.84
C ASN A 88 4.65 -12.88 9.06
N VAL A 89 4.92 -12.08 10.09
CA VAL A 89 4.02 -11.92 11.24
C VAL A 89 3.48 -10.49 11.29
N THR A 90 2.16 -10.34 11.12
CA THR A 90 1.47 -9.07 11.32
C THR A 90 0.80 -9.08 12.69
N ARG A 91 1.21 -8.15 13.58
CA ARG A 91 0.71 -8.03 14.96
C ARG A 91 0.75 -9.36 15.78
N GLY A 92 1.80 -10.16 15.59
CA GLY A 92 1.99 -11.40 16.36
C GLY A 92 1.26 -12.63 15.83
N LYS A 93 0.58 -12.53 14.67
CA LYS A 93 0.00 -13.67 13.95
C LYS A 93 0.73 -13.88 12.62
N PRO A 94 1.14 -15.12 12.27
CA PRO A 94 1.68 -15.42 10.96
C PRO A 94 0.65 -15.16 9.88
N ASP A 95 1.04 -14.46 8.83
CA ASP A 95 0.23 -14.23 7.65
C ASP A 95 0.27 -15.48 6.75
N ALA A 96 -0.89 -15.90 6.29
CA ALA A 96 -1.05 -17.11 5.48
C ALA A 96 -0.84 -16.83 3.98
N HIS A 97 0.30 -16.23 3.62
CA HIS A 97 0.70 -15.94 2.24
C HIS A 97 2.16 -16.26 1.98
N GLU A 98 2.48 -16.48 0.71
CA GLU A 98 3.85 -16.51 0.18
C GLU A 98 4.08 -15.28 -0.71
N ALA A 99 5.34 -14.85 -0.90
CA ALA A 99 5.62 -13.66 -1.69
C ALA A 99 6.93 -13.74 -2.48
N LEU A 100 7.02 -12.97 -3.56
CA LEU A 100 8.27 -12.56 -4.17
C LEU A 100 8.48 -11.08 -3.89
N ASP A 101 9.55 -10.77 -3.18
CA ASP A 101 9.86 -9.41 -2.75
C ASP A 101 11.04 -8.84 -3.54
N PHE A 102 10.81 -7.69 -4.18
CA PHE A 102 11.79 -6.94 -4.94
C PHE A 102 11.93 -5.53 -4.38
N TYR A 103 13.15 -5.03 -4.29
CA TYR A 103 13.44 -3.72 -3.71
C TYR A 103 14.28 -2.88 -4.66
N ALA A 104 14.25 -1.57 -4.44
CA ALA A 104 15.22 -0.63 -5.00
C ALA A 104 16.67 -1.12 -4.76
N PRO A 105 17.65 -0.68 -5.57
CA PRO A 105 19.06 -0.99 -5.32
C PRO A 105 19.48 -0.69 -3.87
N SER A 106 20.46 -1.44 -3.36
CA SER A 106 20.99 -1.24 -2.00
C SER A 106 21.26 0.25 -1.73
N PRO A 107 20.74 0.81 -0.63
CA PRO A 107 21.03 2.19 -0.25
C PRO A 107 22.39 2.32 0.44
N PHE A 108 23.03 1.19 0.75
CA PHE A 108 24.34 1.15 1.40
C PHE A 108 25.44 1.00 0.35
N PRO A 109 26.62 1.59 0.60
CA PRO A 109 27.79 1.34 -0.23
C PRO A 109 28.12 -0.16 -0.24
N PRO A 110 28.71 -0.69 -1.34
CA PRO A 110 29.15 -2.07 -1.40
C PRO A 110 30.04 -2.38 -0.20
N SER A 111 29.76 -3.48 0.50
CA SER A 111 30.64 -3.94 1.57
C SER A 111 32.00 -4.33 0.96
N PRO A 112 33.14 -3.94 1.56
CA PRO A 112 34.44 -4.43 1.14
C PRO A 112 34.46 -5.96 1.11
N PRO A 113 35.19 -6.59 0.17
CA PRO A 113 35.33 -8.05 0.13
C PRO A 113 35.84 -8.59 1.48
N GLY A 114 35.17 -9.62 2.01
CA GLY A 114 35.55 -10.22 3.30
C GLY A 114 35.13 -9.45 4.54
N THR A 115 34.33 -8.37 4.40
CA THR A 115 33.67 -7.74 5.56
C THR A 115 32.75 -8.77 6.21
N PRO A 116 33.03 -9.22 7.44
CA PRO A 116 32.10 -10.05 8.17
C PRO A 116 30.80 -9.27 8.29
N GLY A 117 29.70 -9.87 7.85
CA GLY A 117 28.39 -9.30 8.09
C GLY A 117 28.23 -8.96 9.57
N VAL A 118 27.72 -7.76 9.86
CA VAL A 118 27.61 -7.18 11.22
C VAL A 118 27.20 -8.29 12.19
N GLU A 119 28.12 -8.67 13.08
CA GLU A 119 28.04 -9.81 14.01
C GLU A 119 26.97 -10.88 13.66
N GLY A 120 27.22 -11.69 12.62
CA GLY A 120 26.41 -12.91 12.38
C GLY A 120 25.61 -12.98 11.07
N GLY A 121 25.79 -12.08 10.10
CA GLY A 121 25.17 -12.22 8.78
C GLY A 121 25.19 -10.97 7.89
N VAL A 122 24.86 -11.13 6.60
CA VAL A 122 24.74 -10.04 5.61
C VAL A 122 23.82 -8.94 6.16
N ARG A 123 24.23 -7.66 6.04
CA ARG A 123 23.43 -6.51 6.48
C ARG A 123 22.09 -6.52 5.72
N PRO A 124 20.95 -6.38 6.40
CA PRO A 124 19.67 -6.26 5.72
C PRO A 124 19.65 -5.12 4.70
N LEU A 125 18.93 -5.33 3.60
CA LEU A 125 18.79 -4.40 2.48
C LEU A 125 20.08 -4.14 1.66
N SER A 126 21.20 -4.80 1.93
CA SER A 126 22.47 -4.52 1.23
C SER A 126 22.73 -5.36 -0.04
N GLY A 127 21.78 -6.20 -0.45
CA GLY A 127 21.93 -7.12 -1.58
C GLY A 127 21.27 -6.65 -2.87
N ASP A 128 21.45 -7.46 -3.92
CA ASP A 128 20.77 -7.34 -5.20
C ASP A 128 19.47 -8.16 -5.22
N ASN A 129 18.54 -7.81 -6.12
CA ASN A 129 17.32 -8.60 -6.30
C ASN A 129 17.63 -10.01 -6.80
N GLN A 130 17.03 -11.01 -6.14
CA GLN A 130 17.10 -12.40 -6.57
C GLN A 130 15.96 -12.68 -7.57
N TRP A 131 16.32 -13.07 -8.80
CA TRP A 131 15.35 -13.30 -9.87
C TRP A 131 15.22 -14.80 -10.16
N PRO A 132 14.02 -15.30 -10.50
CA PRO A 132 13.88 -16.61 -11.13
C PRO A 132 14.76 -16.72 -12.39
N PRO A 133 15.26 -17.91 -12.76
CA PRO A 133 16.21 -18.07 -13.87
C PRO A 133 15.68 -17.64 -15.24
N ASP A 134 14.36 -17.61 -15.42
CA ASP A 134 13.76 -17.14 -16.66
C ASP A 134 13.90 -15.61 -16.79
N PRO A 135 14.57 -15.10 -17.84
CA PRO A 135 14.82 -13.67 -18.01
C PRO A 135 13.54 -12.82 -18.12
N ARG A 136 12.39 -13.42 -18.47
CA ARG A 136 11.10 -12.73 -18.52
C ARG A 136 10.74 -12.10 -17.17
N TYR A 137 11.09 -12.74 -16.05
CA TYR A 137 10.80 -12.18 -14.72
C TYR A 137 11.46 -10.83 -14.55
N LYS A 138 12.79 -10.79 -14.70
CA LYS A 138 13.54 -9.54 -14.55
C LYS A 138 13.04 -8.47 -15.51
N GLU A 139 12.93 -8.79 -16.80
CA GLU A 139 12.55 -7.83 -17.83
C GLU A 139 11.16 -7.19 -17.56
N ARG A 140 10.16 -8.02 -17.27
CA ARG A 140 8.76 -7.56 -17.14
C ARG A 140 8.53 -6.84 -15.82
N PHE A 141 9.05 -7.35 -14.72
CA PHE A 141 8.93 -6.70 -13.41
C PHE A 141 9.72 -5.39 -13.36
N GLU A 142 10.94 -5.29 -13.92
CA GLU A 142 11.67 -4.01 -13.98
C GLU A 142 10.96 -2.96 -14.84
N ARG A 143 10.33 -3.37 -15.96
CA ARG A 143 9.49 -2.48 -16.77
C ARG A 143 8.31 -1.95 -15.96
N TRP A 144 7.63 -2.83 -15.23
CA TRP A 144 6.51 -2.45 -14.35
C TRP A 144 6.95 -1.50 -13.23
N VAL A 145 8.08 -1.79 -12.57
CA VAL A 145 8.69 -0.92 -11.56
C VAL A 145 8.95 0.47 -12.14
N GLY A 146 9.54 0.56 -13.34
CA GLY A 146 9.76 1.83 -14.02
C GLY A 146 8.48 2.64 -14.23
N LYS A 147 7.39 1.96 -14.62
CA LYS A 147 6.07 2.57 -14.79
C LYS A 147 5.44 3.02 -13.47
N MET A 148 5.53 2.21 -12.41
CA MET A 148 5.01 2.58 -11.09
C MET A 148 5.79 3.73 -10.44
N LYS A 149 7.10 3.85 -10.70
CA LYS A 149 7.88 5.03 -10.29
C LYS A 149 7.43 6.31 -10.99
N GLN A 150 7.11 6.23 -12.28
CA GLN A 150 6.55 7.37 -13.02
C GLN A 150 5.16 7.75 -12.49
N LEU A 151 4.32 6.75 -12.23
CA LEU A 151 3.01 6.94 -11.60
C LEU A 151 3.15 7.65 -10.25
N GLY A 152 4.08 7.18 -9.40
CA GLY A 152 4.44 7.81 -8.13
C GLY A 152 4.72 9.29 -8.28
N LEU A 153 5.65 9.67 -9.17
CA LEU A 153 5.98 11.08 -9.42
C LEU A 153 4.79 11.91 -9.91
N ILE A 154 3.95 11.38 -10.79
CA ILE A 154 2.75 12.08 -11.29
C ILE A 154 1.77 12.34 -10.15
N VAL A 155 1.51 11.33 -9.31
CA VAL A 155 0.60 11.44 -8.17
C VAL A 155 1.16 12.40 -7.12
N MET A 156 2.46 12.33 -6.83
CA MET A 156 3.14 13.27 -5.92
C MET A 156 3.02 14.72 -6.40
N GLU A 157 3.20 14.99 -7.70
CA GLU A 157 3.04 16.32 -8.26
C GLU A 157 1.59 16.81 -8.12
N ALA A 158 0.61 15.95 -8.42
CA ALA A 158 -0.80 16.28 -8.29
C ALA A 158 -1.21 16.55 -6.82
N MET A 159 -0.67 15.78 -5.88
CA MET A 159 -0.86 16.00 -4.44
C MET A 159 -0.20 17.31 -3.97
N ALA A 160 1.00 17.64 -4.45
CA ALA A 160 1.66 18.91 -4.18
C ALA A 160 0.85 20.11 -4.68
N LEU A 161 0.23 20.01 -5.86
CA LEU A 161 -0.71 21.02 -6.37
C LEU A 161 -1.95 21.14 -5.48
N GLY A 162 -2.50 20.01 -5.01
CA GLY A 162 -3.63 19.99 -4.07
C GLY A 162 -3.31 20.67 -2.74
N LEU A 163 -2.07 20.51 -2.27
CA LEU A 163 -1.53 21.18 -1.08
C LEU A 163 -1.09 22.63 -1.33
N GLN A 164 -1.27 23.15 -2.54
CA GLN A 164 -0.90 24.51 -2.94
C GLN A 164 0.58 24.84 -2.71
N LEU A 165 1.46 23.85 -2.87
CA LEU A 165 2.90 24.06 -2.79
C LEU A 165 3.36 24.97 -3.94
N ASN A 166 4.26 25.88 -3.64
CA ASN A 166 4.93 26.66 -4.68
C ASN A 166 5.99 25.81 -5.40
N TRP A 167 6.55 26.33 -6.49
CA TRP A 167 7.52 25.60 -7.30
C TRP A 167 8.77 25.16 -6.54
N SER A 168 9.30 25.99 -5.64
CA SER A 168 10.49 25.65 -4.83
C SER A 168 10.19 24.52 -3.86
N GLU A 169 9.03 24.59 -3.20
CA GLU A 169 8.59 23.56 -2.26
C GLU A 169 8.32 22.22 -2.96
N TRP A 170 7.73 22.26 -4.15
CA TRP A 170 7.61 21.08 -4.99
C TRP A 170 8.98 20.54 -5.40
N ALA A 171 9.91 21.38 -5.83
CA ALA A 171 11.26 20.94 -6.19
C ALA A 171 11.96 20.26 -5.00
N ASP A 172 11.79 20.78 -3.78
CA ASP A 172 12.33 20.19 -2.56
C ASP A 172 11.68 18.85 -2.21
N LEU A 173 10.35 18.74 -2.33
CA LEU A 173 9.63 17.48 -2.13
C LEU A 173 10.00 16.45 -3.21
N ARG A 174 10.09 16.87 -4.47
CA ARG A 174 10.45 16.01 -5.61
C ARG A 174 11.82 15.37 -5.40
N ARG A 175 12.83 16.13 -4.94
CA ARG A 175 14.17 15.59 -4.64
C ARG A 175 14.14 14.46 -3.61
N GLN A 176 13.17 14.49 -2.69
CA GLN A 176 12.99 13.45 -1.68
C GLN A 176 12.35 12.17 -2.23
N VAL A 177 11.70 12.20 -3.41
CA VAL A 177 10.93 11.05 -3.92
C VAL A 177 11.32 10.59 -5.33
N GLU A 178 12.03 11.41 -6.11
CA GLU A 178 12.42 11.02 -7.48
C GLU A 178 13.38 9.83 -7.53
N ASN A 179 14.19 9.65 -6.49
CA ASN A 179 15.03 8.47 -6.24
C ASN A 179 14.40 7.53 -5.21
N SER A 180 13.10 7.28 -5.34
CA SER A 180 12.31 6.44 -4.45
C SER A 180 12.99 5.11 -4.06
N PHE A 181 13.02 4.81 -2.76
CA PHE A 181 13.40 3.49 -2.22
C PHE A 181 12.24 2.49 -2.33
N TRP A 182 11.79 2.27 -3.56
CA TRP A 182 10.62 1.47 -3.86
C TRP A 182 10.74 0.02 -3.37
N VAL A 183 9.59 -0.57 -3.03
CA VAL A 183 9.43 -1.99 -2.73
C VAL A 183 8.28 -2.53 -3.56
N MET A 184 8.43 -3.69 -4.15
CA MET A 184 7.36 -4.38 -4.87
C MET A 184 7.25 -5.78 -4.35
N ARG A 185 6.06 -6.17 -3.94
CA ARG A 185 5.78 -7.54 -3.51
C ARG A 185 4.81 -8.16 -4.48
N VAL A 186 5.04 -9.41 -4.85
CA VAL A 186 4.08 -10.22 -5.59
C VAL A 186 3.59 -11.27 -4.61
N ILE A 187 2.33 -11.21 -4.20
CA ILE A 187 1.82 -12.02 -3.10
C ILE A 187 0.88 -13.10 -3.63
N GLY A 188 1.12 -14.35 -3.20
CA GLY A 188 0.25 -15.50 -3.44
C GLY A 188 -0.46 -15.92 -2.15
N TYR A 189 -1.78 -16.14 -2.23
CA TYR A 189 -2.61 -16.50 -1.07
C TYR A 189 -3.11 -17.94 -1.17
N PRO A 190 -2.40 -18.94 -0.62
CA PRO A 190 -2.86 -20.32 -0.62
C PRO A 190 -4.14 -20.53 0.21
N PRO A 191 -4.77 -21.72 0.12
CA PRO A 191 -5.94 -22.04 0.90
C PRO A 191 -5.58 -21.92 2.38
N LEU A 192 -6.44 -21.29 3.18
CA LEU A 192 -6.21 -21.25 4.62
C LEU A 192 -6.31 -22.67 5.21
N PRO A 193 -5.42 -23.03 6.15
CA PRO A 193 -5.61 -24.23 6.97
C PRO A 193 -6.94 -24.17 7.72
N ALA A 194 -7.56 -25.33 7.98
CA ALA A 194 -8.79 -25.41 8.76
C ALA A 194 -8.60 -24.79 10.16
N GLY A 195 -9.51 -23.89 10.56
CA GLY A 195 -9.49 -23.23 11.88
C GLY A 195 -8.84 -21.84 11.92
N HIS A 196 -8.56 -21.21 10.78
CA HIS A 196 -8.03 -19.85 10.71
C HIS A 196 -9.13 -18.78 10.90
N ASP A 197 -8.82 -17.68 11.60
CA ASP A 197 -9.77 -16.62 11.99
C ASP A 197 -10.31 -15.76 10.81
N GLY A 198 -10.02 -16.14 9.56
CA GLY A 198 -10.52 -15.46 8.36
C GLY A 198 -9.76 -14.20 7.91
N PHE A 199 -8.62 -13.88 8.54
CA PHE A 199 -7.73 -12.78 8.14
C PHE A 199 -6.43 -13.32 7.55
N SER A 200 -6.03 -12.77 6.40
CA SER A 200 -4.72 -13.05 5.79
C SER A 200 -3.68 -11.99 6.13
N CYS A 201 -4.11 -10.76 6.37
CA CYS A 201 -3.28 -9.69 6.92
C CYS A 201 -4.15 -8.84 7.85
N GLY A 202 -3.68 -8.65 9.09
CA GLY A 202 -4.39 -7.90 10.11
C GLY A 202 -4.52 -6.40 9.78
N ALA A 203 -5.30 -5.67 10.58
CA ALA A 203 -5.43 -4.23 10.43
C ALA A 203 -4.08 -3.51 10.62
N HIS A 204 -3.61 -2.80 9.60
CA HIS A 204 -2.33 -2.09 9.64
C HIS A 204 -2.39 -0.78 8.85
N LYS A 205 -1.30 -0.01 8.95
CA LYS A 205 -1.02 1.18 8.16
C LYS A 205 0.28 0.94 7.41
N ASP A 206 0.42 1.56 6.25
CA ASP A 206 1.68 1.54 5.51
C ASP A 206 2.62 2.60 6.05
N TYR A 207 3.89 2.23 6.24
CA TYR A 207 4.92 3.11 6.81
C TYR A 207 5.38 4.21 5.85
N GLY A 208 5.04 4.06 4.58
CA GLY A 208 5.68 4.72 3.48
C GLY A 208 5.09 6.04 3.00
N CYS A 209 5.24 6.30 1.70
CA CYS A 209 4.63 7.43 1.00
C CYS A 209 3.35 7.01 0.26
N LEU A 210 3.45 6.24 -0.82
CA LEU A 210 2.30 5.77 -1.60
C LEU A 210 2.37 4.26 -1.80
N THR A 211 1.23 3.59 -1.71
CA THR A 211 1.09 2.19 -2.15
C THR A 211 0.16 2.16 -3.36
N PHE A 212 0.59 1.48 -4.41
CA PHE A 212 -0.24 1.13 -5.57
C PHE A 212 -0.51 -0.37 -5.53
N LEU A 213 -1.73 -0.75 -5.21
CA LEU A 213 -2.17 -2.13 -5.18
C LEU A 213 -2.90 -2.47 -6.47
N TRP A 214 -2.25 -3.28 -7.29
CA TRP A 214 -2.93 -4.03 -8.33
C TRP A 214 -3.49 -5.33 -7.71
N ALA A 215 -4.81 -5.39 -7.57
CA ALA A 215 -5.52 -6.51 -6.97
C ALA A 215 -6.22 -7.34 -8.06
N ASP A 216 -6.29 -8.66 -7.85
CA ASP A 216 -7.16 -9.53 -8.63
C ASP A 216 -8.65 -9.22 -8.39
N LYS A 217 -9.56 -9.92 -9.10
CA LYS A 217 -11.01 -9.66 -9.08
C LYS A 217 -11.76 -10.12 -7.81
N THR A 218 -11.06 -10.43 -6.72
CA THR A 218 -11.72 -10.90 -5.49
C THR A 218 -12.38 -9.76 -4.74
N GLU A 219 -13.72 -9.76 -4.73
CA GLU A 219 -14.53 -8.82 -3.94
C GLU A 219 -14.46 -9.12 -2.43
N GLY A 220 -14.59 -8.07 -1.62
CA GLY A 220 -14.59 -8.11 -0.16
C GLY A 220 -13.24 -8.44 0.49
N ALA A 221 -12.18 -8.61 -0.32
CA ALA A 221 -10.86 -9.02 0.15
C ALA A 221 -10.13 -7.90 0.90
N LEU A 222 -10.05 -6.70 0.32
CA LEU A 222 -9.46 -5.53 0.96
C LEU A 222 -10.56 -4.72 1.64
N GLN A 223 -10.35 -4.41 2.91
CA GLN A 223 -11.22 -3.50 3.65
C GLN A 223 -10.43 -2.31 4.18
N VAL A 224 -11.06 -1.15 4.15
CA VAL A 224 -10.52 0.15 4.56
C VAL A 224 -11.41 0.71 5.66
N PHE A 225 -10.80 1.18 6.75
CA PHE A 225 -11.53 1.78 7.85
C PHE A 225 -11.74 3.29 7.63
N VAL A 226 -12.99 3.72 7.58
CA VAL A 226 -13.40 5.13 7.39
C VAL A 226 -13.99 5.67 8.71
N PRO A 227 -13.37 6.64 9.37
CA PRO A 227 -13.88 7.23 10.62
C PRO A 227 -15.26 7.91 10.45
N GLU A 228 -16.16 7.76 11.44
CA GLU A 228 -17.51 8.35 11.42
C GLU A 228 -17.51 9.89 11.46
N ALA A 229 -16.39 10.52 11.83
CA ALA A 229 -16.23 11.98 11.75
C ALA A 229 -16.32 12.53 10.30
N ALA A 230 -16.36 11.64 9.29
CA ALA A 230 -16.68 11.95 7.90
C ALA A 230 -18.21 12.03 7.62
N SER A 231 -19.09 11.60 8.53
CA SER A 231 -20.55 11.74 8.40
C SER A 231 -21.14 12.48 9.60
N ALA A 232 -21.42 13.77 9.43
CA ALA A 232 -22.09 14.56 10.46
C ALA A 232 -23.57 14.12 10.61
N SER A 233 -23.88 13.36 11.67
CA SER A 233 -25.20 13.27 12.30
C SER A 233 -25.11 12.38 13.53
N SER A 234 -25.03 12.97 14.73
CA SER A 234 -24.92 12.25 16.00
C SER A 234 -26.30 11.88 16.55
N ALA A 235 -26.53 10.58 16.77
CA ALA A 235 -27.43 10.08 17.79
C ALA A 235 -26.75 8.92 18.52
N PRO A 236 -26.88 8.80 19.85
CA PRO A 236 -26.25 7.72 20.61
C PRO A 236 -27.03 6.43 20.34
N VAL A 237 -26.37 5.41 19.80
CA VAL A 237 -26.96 4.06 19.66
C VAL A 237 -26.18 3.11 20.55
N ALA A 238 -26.95 2.34 21.34
CA ALA A 238 -26.47 1.40 22.33
C ALA A 238 -25.56 0.32 21.74
N VAL A 239 -24.57 -0.09 22.54
CA VAL A 239 -23.65 -1.19 22.26
C VAL A 239 -24.46 -2.49 22.14
N GLY A 240 -24.68 -2.94 20.91
CA GLY A 240 -25.25 -4.25 20.60
C GLY A 240 -24.15 -5.30 20.49
N THR A 241 -24.35 -6.44 21.15
CA THR A 241 -23.48 -7.62 21.10
C THR A 241 -23.37 -8.18 19.69
N ALA A 242 -22.16 -8.60 19.31
CA ALA A 242 -21.83 -9.21 18.02
C ALA A 242 -22.82 -10.31 17.63
N SER A 243 -23.51 -10.11 16.50
CA SER A 243 -24.34 -11.12 15.84
C SER A 243 -23.46 -11.95 14.90
N THR A 244 -23.44 -13.26 15.10
CA THR A 244 -22.61 -14.25 14.39
C THR A 244 -23.28 -14.83 13.15
N ASP A 245 -24.09 -14.06 12.42
CA ASP A 245 -24.75 -14.53 11.21
C ASP A 245 -24.49 -13.56 10.05
N VAL A 246 -23.66 -13.98 9.09
CA VAL A 246 -23.41 -13.20 7.88
C VAL A 246 -23.60 -14.07 6.63
N GLN A 247 -24.69 -13.81 5.91
CA GLN A 247 -24.87 -14.22 4.52
C GLN A 247 -24.13 -13.27 3.58
N ALA A 248 -23.60 -13.83 2.48
CA ALA A 248 -22.77 -13.18 1.49
C ALA A 248 -23.54 -12.14 0.65
N GLY A 249 -23.06 -10.90 0.66
CA GLY A 249 -23.54 -9.83 -0.21
C GLY A 249 -23.33 -8.47 0.45
N ASN A 250 -22.26 -7.77 0.07
CA ASN A 250 -21.98 -6.38 0.45
C ASN A 250 -21.89 -6.12 1.98
N MET A 251 -20.80 -6.58 2.62
CA MET A 251 -20.58 -6.42 4.06
C MET A 251 -20.04 -5.03 4.41
N ASP A 252 -20.94 -4.05 4.52
CA ASP A 252 -20.75 -3.01 5.51
C ASP A 252 -20.84 -3.69 6.89
N LEU A 253 -19.71 -3.85 7.58
CA LEU A 253 -19.66 -4.54 8.88
C LEU A 253 -20.26 -3.72 10.02
N GLY A 254 -20.88 -2.58 9.69
CA GLY A 254 -21.45 -1.65 10.65
C GLY A 254 -20.36 -0.87 11.40
N PRO A 255 -20.77 -0.01 12.32
CA PRO A 255 -19.85 0.82 13.08
C PRO A 255 -18.95 -0.04 13.98
N SER A 256 -17.64 0.19 13.92
CA SER A 256 -16.61 -0.39 14.77
C SER A 256 -15.76 0.69 15.44
N VAL A 257 -15.03 0.32 16.48
CA VAL A 257 -14.07 1.21 17.15
C VAL A 257 -12.67 0.65 16.95
N GLU A 258 -11.82 1.40 16.26
CA GLU A 258 -10.43 1.05 15.99
C GLU A 258 -9.53 2.12 16.62
N ASN A 259 -8.59 1.73 17.47
CA ASN A 259 -7.71 2.65 18.20
C ASN A 259 -8.46 3.80 18.90
N GLY A 260 -9.64 3.52 19.47
CA GLY A 260 -10.47 4.51 20.15
C GLY A 260 -11.28 5.43 19.22
N VAL A 261 -11.18 5.27 17.89
CA VAL A 261 -11.93 6.03 16.89
C VAL A 261 -13.09 5.18 16.37
N ARG A 262 -14.30 5.73 16.42
CA ARG A 262 -15.49 5.11 15.83
C ARG A 262 -15.51 5.35 14.31
N GLY A 263 -15.85 4.33 13.54
CA GLY A 263 -15.88 4.37 12.08
C GLY A 263 -16.48 3.11 11.50
N THR A 264 -16.32 2.92 10.20
CA THR A 264 -16.90 1.81 9.45
C THR A 264 -15.85 1.20 8.54
N TRP A 265 -15.85 -0.13 8.45
CA TRP A 265 -15.05 -0.85 7.46
C TRP A 265 -15.81 -0.92 6.13
N ILE A 266 -15.23 -0.37 5.07
CA ILE A 266 -15.77 -0.45 3.70
C ILE A 266 -14.89 -1.35 2.84
N SER A 267 -15.49 -2.06 1.88
CA SER A 267 -14.74 -2.84 0.90
C SER A 267 -14.10 -1.92 -0.15
N ALA A 268 -12.86 -2.20 -0.49
CA ALA A 268 -12.15 -1.60 -1.63
C ALA A 268 -12.07 -2.62 -2.76
N ASP A 269 -13.24 -2.91 -3.36
CA ASP A 269 -13.36 -3.94 -4.38
C ASP A 269 -12.57 -3.58 -5.66
N PRO A 270 -12.02 -4.56 -6.37
CA PRO A 270 -11.23 -4.32 -7.57
C PRO A 270 -12.08 -3.64 -8.66
N VAL A 271 -11.58 -2.55 -9.23
CA VAL A 271 -12.22 -1.85 -10.36
C VAL A 271 -11.37 -2.05 -11.61
N GLU A 272 -12.00 -2.49 -12.70
CA GLU A 272 -11.29 -2.73 -13.97
C GLU A 272 -10.57 -1.47 -14.46
N GLY A 273 -9.33 -1.64 -14.94
CA GLY A 273 -8.46 -0.53 -15.36
C GLY A 273 -7.88 0.31 -14.22
N CYS A 274 -8.26 0.04 -12.96
CA CYS A 274 -7.79 0.81 -11.82
C CYS A 274 -6.80 0.04 -10.95
N VAL A 275 -5.96 0.79 -10.24
CA VAL A 275 -5.27 0.31 -9.02
C VAL A 275 -5.87 0.99 -7.81
N VAL A 276 -5.85 0.32 -6.66
CA VAL A 276 -6.13 0.97 -5.38
C VAL A 276 -4.87 1.71 -4.96
N CYS A 277 -4.99 2.98 -4.58
CA CYS A 277 -3.91 3.77 -4.04
C CYS A 277 -4.22 4.15 -2.60
N ASN A 278 -3.22 4.03 -1.73
CA ASN A 278 -3.29 4.58 -0.38
C ASN A 278 -2.03 5.32 0.01
N ILE A 279 -2.17 6.16 1.03
CA ILE A 279 -1.11 7.00 1.57
C ILE A 279 -0.53 6.38 2.84
N GLY A 280 0.79 6.47 2.99
CA GLY A 280 1.52 5.97 4.15
C GLY A 280 1.88 7.04 5.19
N GLU A 281 2.55 6.62 6.26
CA GLU A 281 2.92 7.47 7.41
C GLU A 281 3.78 8.70 7.02
N MET A 282 4.54 8.67 5.92
CA MET A 282 5.37 9.81 5.49
C MET A 282 4.54 11.02 5.08
N TRP A 283 3.35 10.81 4.51
CA TRP A 283 2.41 11.90 4.25
C TRP A 283 1.84 12.51 5.55
N GLU A 284 1.72 11.74 6.63
CA GLU A 284 1.35 12.29 7.94
C GLU A 284 2.43 13.28 8.43
N VAL A 285 3.71 12.96 8.25
CA VAL A 285 4.83 13.84 8.63
C VAL A 285 4.88 15.09 7.76
N TRP A 286 4.90 14.94 6.43
CA TRP A 286 4.97 16.08 5.49
C TRP A 286 3.81 17.06 5.67
N THR A 287 2.61 16.56 6.01
CA THR A 287 1.39 17.37 6.05
C THR A 287 0.87 17.68 7.45
N ARG A 288 1.65 17.33 8.49
CA ARG A 288 1.24 17.45 9.90
C ARG A 288 -0.10 16.77 10.19
N GLY A 289 -0.33 15.62 9.59
CA GLY A 289 -1.52 14.80 9.77
C GLY A 289 -2.77 15.29 9.04
N LEU A 290 -2.66 16.25 8.11
CA LEU A 290 -3.76 16.62 7.21
C LEU A 290 -4.11 15.43 6.29
N TYR A 291 -3.10 14.77 5.76
CA TYR A 291 -3.21 13.49 5.07
C TYR A 291 -2.90 12.37 6.07
N LYS A 292 -3.82 11.42 6.26
CA LYS A 292 -3.69 10.33 7.24
C LYS A 292 -3.50 8.97 6.59
N SER A 293 -2.50 8.24 7.05
CA SER A 293 -2.38 6.83 6.68
C SER A 293 -3.53 6.05 7.33
N THR A 294 -4.25 5.31 6.50
CA THR A 294 -5.54 4.75 6.87
C THR A 294 -5.42 3.27 7.19
N LEU A 295 -6.11 2.85 8.25
CA LEU A 295 -6.15 1.45 8.64
C LEU A 295 -6.85 0.63 7.57
N HIS A 296 -6.18 -0.43 7.14
CA HIS A 296 -6.72 -1.36 6.17
C HIS A 296 -6.35 -2.80 6.56
N ARG A 297 -7.11 -3.77 6.07
CA ARG A 297 -6.92 -5.19 6.37
C ARG A 297 -7.34 -6.07 5.19
N VAL A 298 -6.84 -7.30 5.19
CA VAL A 298 -7.11 -8.26 4.12
C VAL A 298 -7.81 -9.48 4.68
N LEU A 299 -9.06 -9.69 4.27
CA LEU A 299 -9.91 -10.81 4.64
C LEU A 299 -9.72 -11.99 3.70
N HIS A 300 -9.59 -13.20 4.25
CA HIS A 300 -9.58 -14.43 3.46
C HIS A 300 -10.52 -15.42 4.15
N ARG A 301 -11.68 -15.70 3.54
CA ARG A 301 -12.79 -16.42 4.21
C ARG A 301 -13.14 -17.77 3.59
N THR A 302 -12.27 -18.34 2.76
CA THR A 302 -12.60 -19.54 1.98
C THR A 302 -11.72 -20.72 2.35
N ASP A 303 -12.30 -21.91 2.44
CA ASP A 303 -11.62 -23.20 2.70
C ASP A 303 -10.83 -23.74 1.49
N ASN A 304 -10.72 -22.94 0.44
CA ASN A 304 -9.99 -23.21 -0.81
C ASN A 304 -9.07 -22.02 -1.14
N TYR A 305 -8.09 -22.19 -2.04
CA TYR A 305 -7.21 -21.12 -2.56
C TYR A 305 -8.12 -19.97 -3.04
N ARG A 306 -8.31 -18.95 -2.21
CA ARG A 306 -9.24 -17.80 -2.34
C ARG A 306 -10.40 -17.88 -3.37
N ARG A 307 -11.14 -18.99 -3.48
CA ARG A 307 -12.24 -19.13 -4.47
C ARG A 307 -13.52 -18.46 -3.99
N VAL A 308 -13.98 -17.40 -4.67
CA VAL A 308 -15.40 -17.03 -4.61
C VAL A 308 -16.10 -17.40 -5.92
N LEU A 309 -17.15 -18.19 -5.74
CA LEU A 309 -18.08 -18.73 -6.70
C LEU A 309 -18.73 -17.63 -7.57
N LEU A 310 -18.32 -17.49 -8.83
CA LEU A 310 -19.14 -16.80 -9.83
C LEU A 310 -20.22 -17.78 -10.32
N LEU A 311 -21.39 -17.74 -9.69
CA LEU A 311 -22.64 -18.08 -10.38
C LEU A 311 -22.98 -16.89 -11.29
N TYR A 312 -22.41 -16.82 -12.51
CA TYR A 312 -23.03 -16.29 -13.74
C TYR A 312 -22.02 -16.46 -14.90
N PRO A 313 -22.46 -16.89 -16.10
CA PRO A 313 -21.56 -17.38 -17.14
C PRO A 313 -21.06 -16.21 -17.99
N CYS A 314 -19.84 -15.73 -17.74
CA CYS A 314 -19.13 -14.96 -18.74
C CYS A 314 -18.33 -15.94 -19.61
N CYS A 315 -18.84 -16.11 -20.82
CA CYS A 315 -18.30 -16.89 -21.91
C CYS A 315 -16.90 -16.39 -22.32
N TRP A 316 -15.87 -16.92 -21.66
CA TRP A 316 -14.55 -17.13 -22.28
C TRP A 316 -14.24 -18.63 -22.18
N ALA A 317 -14.45 -19.34 -23.28
CA ALA A 317 -14.06 -20.75 -23.38
C ALA A 317 -12.53 -20.85 -23.36
N GLY A 318 -11.95 -20.98 -22.17
CA GLY A 318 -10.50 -21.18 -22.00
C GLY A 318 -9.88 -20.74 -20.67
N ALA A 319 -10.59 -20.02 -19.79
CA ALA A 319 -10.03 -19.61 -18.50
C ALA A 319 -10.10 -20.77 -17.49
N ASP A 320 -8.96 -21.37 -17.18
CA ASP A 320 -8.83 -22.42 -16.17
C ASP A 320 -9.14 -21.89 -14.76
N SER A 321 -10.10 -22.54 -14.09
CA SER A 321 -10.54 -22.32 -12.71
C SER A 321 -9.51 -22.71 -11.61
N SER A 322 -8.26 -22.98 -12.00
CA SER A 322 -7.14 -23.32 -11.12
C SER A 322 -6.26 -22.13 -10.72
N ALA A 323 -6.46 -20.95 -11.31
CA ALA A 323 -5.58 -19.79 -11.11
C ALA A 323 -5.65 -19.25 -9.67
N GLY A 324 -4.62 -19.55 -8.88
CA GLY A 324 -4.39 -18.95 -7.57
C GLY A 324 -4.29 -17.43 -7.66
N TYR A 325 -4.96 -16.77 -6.72
CA TYR A 325 -5.19 -15.33 -6.60
C TYR A 325 -3.92 -14.56 -6.23
N ARG A 326 -3.74 -13.34 -6.77
CA ARG A 326 -2.48 -12.58 -6.66
C ARG A 326 -2.70 -11.09 -6.56
N THR A 327 -1.96 -10.49 -5.64
CA THR A 327 -1.90 -9.02 -5.49
C THR A 327 -0.47 -8.55 -5.65
N ILE A 328 -0.29 -7.43 -6.35
CA ILE A 328 1.03 -6.81 -6.52
C ILE A 328 0.99 -5.41 -5.90
N PRO A 329 1.23 -5.29 -4.58
CA PRO A 329 1.48 -3.98 -3.98
C PRO A 329 2.85 -3.46 -4.42
N PHE A 330 2.86 -2.23 -4.91
CA PHE A 330 4.04 -1.43 -5.18
C PHE A 330 4.09 -0.26 -4.21
N PHE A 331 5.07 -0.26 -3.32
CA PHE A 331 5.36 0.80 -2.38
C PHE A 331 6.31 1.80 -3.03
N TYR A 332 5.79 2.99 -3.32
CA TYR A 332 6.56 4.14 -3.80
C TYR A 332 6.94 5.00 -2.60
N GLU A 333 8.21 4.93 -2.22
CA GLU A 333 8.74 5.48 -0.98
C GLU A 333 9.60 6.73 -1.18
N PRO A 334 9.89 7.52 -0.13
CA PRO A 334 10.97 8.48 -0.19
C PRO A 334 12.31 7.80 -0.55
N ALA A 335 13.27 8.59 -1.03
CA ALA A 335 14.66 8.16 -1.10
C ALA A 335 15.14 7.75 0.30
N PHE A 336 16.04 6.76 0.37
CA PHE A 336 16.44 6.17 1.65
C PHE A 336 17.08 7.18 2.62
N ASP A 337 17.78 8.17 2.08
CA ASP A 337 18.42 9.27 2.82
C ASP A 337 17.56 10.53 2.92
N ALA A 338 16.31 10.50 2.44
CA ALA A 338 15.42 11.65 2.46
C ALA A 338 15.11 12.09 3.89
N LEU A 339 15.33 13.38 4.17
CA LEU A 339 14.83 14.03 5.38
C LEU A 339 13.36 14.42 5.17
N VAL A 340 12.46 13.60 5.70
CA VAL A 340 11.02 13.83 5.69
C VAL A 340 10.68 14.79 6.82
N ALA A 341 10.25 16.00 6.48
CA ALA A 341 9.92 17.06 7.44
C ALA A 341 8.64 17.81 7.04
N PRO A 342 7.89 18.38 7.98
CA PRO A 342 6.70 19.17 7.67
C PRO A 342 6.93 20.23 6.58
N LEU A 343 6.05 20.25 5.58
CA LEU A 343 6.19 21.12 4.42
C LEU A 343 5.71 22.55 4.75
N PRO A 344 6.51 23.61 4.48
CA PRO A 344 6.11 24.98 4.78
C PRO A 344 4.82 25.44 4.06
N GLY A 345 4.55 24.90 2.87
CA GLY A 345 3.32 25.19 2.14
C GLY A 345 2.07 24.68 2.84
N VAL A 346 2.19 23.56 3.57
CA VAL A 346 1.09 23.02 4.37
C VAL A 346 0.81 23.91 5.58
N ASP A 347 1.85 24.48 6.21
CA ASP A 347 1.66 25.44 7.31
C ASP A 347 0.86 26.67 6.86
N ARG A 348 1.10 27.16 5.64
CA ARG A 348 0.32 28.26 5.05
C ARG A 348 -1.12 27.83 4.77
N LEU A 349 -1.31 26.65 4.21
CA LEU A 349 -2.63 26.11 3.90
C LEU A 349 -3.46 25.98 5.19
N LEU A 350 -2.93 25.33 6.23
CA LEU A 350 -3.58 25.17 7.53
C LEU A 350 -3.87 26.52 8.20
N THR A 351 -2.98 27.51 8.07
CA THR A 351 -3.21 28.87 8.58
C THR A 351 -4.37 29.56 7.85
N SER A 352 -4.44 29.40 6.53
CA SER A 352 -5.54 29.92 5.70
C SER A 352 -6.89 29.33 6.12
N ILE A 353 -6.95 28.01 6.32
CA ILE A 353 -8.20 27.36 6.73
C ILE A 353 -8.62 27.76 8.15
N ARG A 354 -7.66 27.90 9.09
CA ARG A 354 -7.95 28.46 10.43
C ARG A 354 -8.55 29.86 10.35
N GLY A 355 -8.06 30.69 9.43
CA GLY A 355 -8.49 32.08 9.24
C GLY A 355 -9.85 32.25 8.55
N ASN A 356 -10.37 31.23 7.87
CA ASN A 356 -11.63 31.30 7.12
C ASN A 356 -12.54 30.07 7.36
N PRO A 357 -13.32 30.08 8.46
CA PRO A 357 -14.15 28.93 8.88
C PRO A 357 -15.46 28.73 8.08
N ASP A 358 -15.88 29.71 7.27
CA ASP A 358 -17.18 29.70 6.60
C ASP A 358 -17.20 28.92 5.27
N THR A 359 -16.03 28.54 4.75
CA THR A 359 -15.97 27.53 3.70
C THR A 359 -16.00 26.16 4.35
N SER A 360 -16.79 25.26 3.78
CA SER A 360 -16.78 23.82 4.07
C SER A 360 -15.43 23.13 3.76
N SER A 361 -14.28 23.82 3.84
CA SER A 361 -13.12 23.61 2.93
C SER A 361 -11.95 22.78 3.46
N GLU A 362 -11.83 22.61 4.76
CA GLU A 362 -11.42 21.35 5.37
C GLU A 362 -12.62 21.07 6.25
N ALA A 363 -13.11 19.85 6.39
CA ALA A 363 -14.12 19.67 7.41
C ALA A 363 -13.37 19.98 8.72
N TYR A 364 -13.52 21.07 9.50
CA TYR A 364 -12.69 22.29 9.71
C TYR A 364 -11.31 21.98 10.30
N ALA A 365 -10.32 21.68 9.44
CA ALA A 365 -9.10 20.97 9.86
C ALA A 365 -9.43 19.84 10.86
N ARG A 366 -10.68 19.29 10.85
CA ARG A 366 -11.51 18.82 11.99
C ARG A 366 -10.71 17.70 12.59
N ALA A 367 -10.10 17.82 13.75
CA ALA A 367 -10.26 18.79 14.81
C ALA A 367 -8.88 19.32 15.24
N LEU A 368 -8.21 20.07 14.36
CA LEU A 368 -6.98 20.86 14.56
C LEU A 368 -5.95 20.18 15.46
N LEU A 369 -5.28 19.11 14.99
CA LEU A 369 -4.30 18.41 15.83
C LEU A 369 -4.91 17.98 17.19
N ALA A 370 -6.03 17.26 17.21
CA ALA A 370 -6.70 16.87 18.47
C ALA A 370 -5.84 15.97 19.39
N GLU A 371 -4.63 15.59 18.97
CA GLU A 371 -3.52 15.29 19.85
C GLU A 371 -2.39 16.28 19.55
N LYS A 372 -1.64 16.71 20.58
CA LYS A 372 -0.37 17.46 20.48
C LYS A 372 0.72 16.61 19.79
N THR A 373 0.40 15.99 18.66
CA THR A 373 1.28 15.11 17.93
C THR A 373 2.24 15.99 17.17
N VAL A 374 3.43 16.09 17.73
CA VAL A 374 4.54 16.75 17.08
C VAL A 374 5.08 15.77 16.04
N TYR A 375 4.93 16.13 14.77
CA TYR A 375 5.54 15.40 13.67
C TYR A 375 6.97 15.89 13.50
N GLU A 376 7.89 15.20 14.18
CA GLU A 376 9.32 15.49 14.13
C GLU A 376 9.92 15.06 12.78
N PRO A 377 10.89 15.82 12.23
CA PRO A 377 11.63 15.41 11.07
C PRO A 377 12.29 14.04 11.26
N VAL A 378 12.33 13.24 10.20
CA VAL A 378 12.93 11.91 10.24
C VAL A 378 13.64 11.59 8.94
N VAL A 379 14.79 10.91 9.03
CA VAL A 379 15.45 10.32 7.86
C VAL A 379 14.74 9.01 7.53
N TYR A 380 14.22 8.88 6.32
CA TYR A 380 13.33 7.77 5.94
C TYR A 380 13.96 6.39 6.19
N GLY A 381 15.22 6.19 5.78
CA GLY A 381 15.93 4.93 5.96
C GLY A 381 16.12 4.55 7.43
N GLU A 382 16.40 5.51 8.31
CA GLU A 382 16.49 5.26 9.75
C GLU A 382 15.14 4.87 10.35
N PHE A 383 14.08 5.57 9.93
CA PHE A 383 12.70 5.24 10.31
C PHE A 383 12.30 3.84 9.85
N LEU A 384 12.58 3.50 8.60
CA LEU A 384 12.29 2.20 8.02
C LEU A 384 13.04 1.12 8.80
N MET A 385 14.36 1.26 8.98
CA MET A 385 15.16 0.29 9.74
C MET A 385 14.68 0.12 11.19
N ARG A 386 14.11 1.15 11.83
CA ARG A 386 13.51 1.00 13.16
C ARG A 386 12.20 0.21 13.14
N LYS A 387 11.36 0.39 12.12
CA LYS A 387 10.05 -0.26 11.99
C LYS A 387 10.18 -1.72 11.56
N VAL A 388 11.04 -2.00 10.57
CA VAL A 388 11.20 -3.33 9.97
C VAL A 388 12.48 -4.04 10.42
N GLY A 389 13.36 -3.38 11.17
CA GLY A 389 14.59 -3.99 11.70
C GLY A 389 14.34 -5.24 12.54
N GLY A 390 13.24 -5.27 13.28
CA GLY A 390 12.81 -6.45 14.03
C GLY A 390 12.42 -7.64 13.12
N ASN A 391 11.94 -7.37 11.90
CA ASN A 391 11.71 -8.39 10.88
C ASN A 391 13.02 -8.86 10.24
N PHE A 392 14.18 -8.42 10.74
CA PHE A 392 15.51 -8.80 10.27
C PHE A 392 16.39 -9.41 11.39
N ASP A 393 15.89 -9.50 12.65
CA ASP A 393 16.68 -9.87 13.84
C ASP A 393 16.50 -11.35 14.26
N LYS A 394 17.61 -12.02 14.58
CA LYS A 394 17.69 -13.48 14.82
C LYS A 394 17.88 -13.88 16.28
N THR A 395 17.84 -12.96 17.24
CA THR A 395 18.39 -13.21 18.60
C THR A 395 17.40 -13.61 19.70
N GLY A 396 16.11 -13.86 19.40
CA GLY A 396 15.13 -14.30 20.41
C GLY A 396 14.32 -15.52 19.96
N GLY A 397 14.34 -16.60 20.75
CA GLY A 397 13.60 -17.85 20.50
C GLY A 397 12.06 -17.76 20.57
N GLU A 398 11.51 -16.56 20.63
CA GLU A 398 10.12 -16.28 20.25
C GLU A 398 10.18 -15.59 18.89
N GLY A 399 9.77 -16.28 17.83
CA GLY A 399 9.76 -15.74 16.48
C GLY A 399 9.04 -14.40 16.43
N ARG A 400 9.82 -13.32 16.38
CA ARG A 400 9.51 -12.11 15.63
C ARG A 400 9.91 -12.39 14.17
N TYR A 401 9.14 -13.29 13.57
CA TYR A 401 9.07 -13.65 12.16
C TYR A 401 7.80 -14.42 11.94
#